data_AF-A0A661Z819-F1
#
_entry.id   AF-A0A661Z819-F1
#
_cell.length_a   1.000
_cell.length_b   1.000
_cell.length_c   1.000
_cell.angle_alpha   90.00
_cell.angle_beta   90.00
_cell.angle_gamma   90.00
#
_symmetry.space_group_name_H-M   'P 1'
#
loop_
_entity.id
_entity.type
_entity.pdbx_description
1 polymer ?
#
loop_
_entity_poly.entity_id
_entity_poly.type
_entity_poly.pdbx_seq_one_letter_code
_entity_poly.pdbx_strand_id
1 'polypeptide(L)'
;MSKKNEKVYSEVSDKNGKFKIKLPNGSEYQIKIKSFDQDMNYTAVDVAAADYDMEFDVNISYELPKTYTLKDVHFDTNKATLKPSSYKSLNELAEFMLLKKTLKIELAGHTDSDGDPEINLKLSQRRAETVRSYLIKKGVPANRLTAKGYGETQPIADNTTSTGKQLNRRTEVRIIEQ
;
A
#
# COMPACT_ATOMS: atom_id res chain seq x y z
N MET A 1 -18.15 -3.20 9.39
CA MET A 1 -18.77 -4.55 9.45
C MET A 1 -19.87 -4.52 10.50
N SER A 2 -21.10 -4.90 10.15
CA SER A 2 -22.20 -5.01 11.13
C SER A 2 -21.96 -6.21 12.03
N LYS A 3 -22.13 -6.06 13.35
CA LYS A 3 -22.10 -7.19 14.28
C LYS A 3 -23.38 -8.04 14.26
N LYS A 4 -24.47 -7.53 13.67
CA LYS A 4 -25.78 -8.21 13.64
C LYS A 4 -25.93 -9.19 12.47
N ASN A 5 -25.38 -8.85 11.31
CA ASN A 5 -25.52 -9.67 10.09
C ASN A 5 -24.19 -9.92 9.36
N GLU A 6 -23.06 -9.54 9.97
CA GLU A 6 -21.70 -9.69 9.43
C GLU A 6 -21.47 -9.00 8.08
N LYS A 7 -22.41 -8.16 7.61
CA LYS A 7 -22.30 -7.48 6.32
C LYS A 7 -21.28 -6.35 6.37
N VAL A 8 -20.47 -6.27 5.32
CA VAL A 8 -19.49 -5.21 5.12
C VAL A 8 -20.06 -4.16 4.18
N TYR A 9 -19.93 -2.91 4.59
CA TYR A 9 -20.25 -1.73 3.80
C TYR A 9 -18.94 -0.96 3.64
N SER A 10 -18.59 -0.58 2.41
CA SER A 10 -17.33 0.08 2.09
C SER A 10 -17.55 1.22 1.12
N GLU A 11 -16.84 2.32 1.31
CA GLU A 11 -16.82 3.44 0.38
C GLU A 11 -15.41 4.04 0.26
N VAL A 12 -15.13 4.72 -0.85
CA VAL A 12 -13.83 5.33 -1.10
C VAL A 12 -13.86 6.80 -0.69
N SER A 13 -13.00 7.19 0.25
CA SER A 13 -12.85 8.60 0.62
C SER A 13 -12.37 9.45 -0.55
N ASP A 14 -12.86 10.69 -0.62
CA ASP A 14 -12.41 11.74 -1.54
C ASP A 14 -11.00 12.24 -1.18
N LYS A 15 -10.49 13.20 -1.97
CA LYS A 15 -9.17 13.84 -1.77
C LYS A 15 -9.02 14.55 -0.42
N ASN A 16 -10.12 14.88 0.25
CA ASN A 16 -10.15 15.53 1.57
C ASN A 16 -10.40 14.51 2.70
N GLY A 17 -10.40 13.21 2.40
CA GLY A 17 -10.67 12.16 3.37
C GLY A 17 -12.15 11.97 3.73
N LYS A 18 -13.08 12.60 3.01
CA LYS A 18 -14.53 12.53 3.29
C LYS A 18 -15.22 11.41 2.49
N PHE A 19 -16.20 10.76 3.08
CA PHE A 19 -17.10 9.82 2.41
C PHE A 19 -18.48 9.85 3.08
N LYS A 20 -19.50 9.34 2.39
CA LYS A 20 -20.84 9.13 2.95
C LYS A 20 -21.27 7.70 2.67
N ILE A 21 -21.82 7.03 3.67
CA ILE A 21 -22.28 5.65 3.55
C ILE A 21 -23.60 5.46 4.28
N LYS A 22 -24.54 4.77 3.64
CA LYS A 22 -25.82 4.41 4.27
C LYS A 22 -25.67 3.07 4.99
N LEU A 23 -25.98 3.06 6.28
CA LEU A 23 -25.91 1.88 7.13
C LEU A 23 -27.31 1.53 7.66
N PRO A 24 -27.71 0.25 7.65
CA PRO A 24 -28.96 -0.17 8.30
C PRO A 24 -28.97 0.17 9.80
N ASN A 25 -30.14 0.54 10.31
CA ASN A 25 -30.33 0.83 11.73
C ASN A 25 -30.29 -0.42 12.61
N GLY A 26 -30.21 -0.21 13.93
CA GLY A 26 -30.27 -1.26 14.94
C GLY A 26 -29.08 -2.22 14.92
N SER A 27 -27.87 -1.71 14.68
CA SER A 27 -26.64 -2.50 14.72
C SER A 27 -25.43 -1.64 15.10
N GLU A 28 -24.47 -2.28 15.76
CA GLU A 28 -23.12 -1.75 15.92
C GLU A 28 -22.27 -2.06 14.67
N TYR A 29 -21.49 -1.08 14.22
CA TYR A 29 -20.62 -1.16 13.05
C TYR A 29 -19.17 -0.88 13.44
N GLN A 30 -18.29 -1.85 13.21
CA GLN A 30 -16.85 -1.63 13.31
C GLN A 30 -16.34 -0.93 12.04
N ILE A 31 -15.68 0.21 12.23
CA ILE A 31 -15.00 0.97 11.17
C ILE A 31 -13.59 0.43 10.99
N LYS A 32 -13.26 0.06 9.76
CA LYS A 32 -11.92 -0.34 9.33
C LYS A 32 -11.42 0.62 8.25
N ILE A 33 -10.19 1.08 8.39
CA ILE A 33 -9.49 1.88 7.38
C ILE A 33 -8.53 0.94 6.67
N LYS A 34 -8.69 0.82 5.35
CA LYS A 34 -7.76 0.07 4.51
C LYS A 34 -6.67 1.01 4.00
N SER A 35 -5.42 0.81 4.44
CA SER A 35 -4.22 1.44 3.87
C SER A 35 -3.45 0.45 2.99
N PHE A 36 -2.27 0.85 2.52
CA PHE A 36 -1.38 -0.01 1.74
C PHE A 36 -0.73 -1.14 2.54
N ASP A 37 -0.43 -0.92 3.81
CA ASP A 37 0.33 -1.84 4.65
C ASP A 37 -0.53 -2.64 5.64
N GLN A 38 -1.68 -2.10 6.06
CA GLN A 38 -2.53 -2.76 7.03
C GLN A 38 -3.97 -2.25 7.05
N ASP A 39 -4.88 -3.16 7.36
CA ASP A 39 -6.23 -2.79 7.78
C ASP A 39 -6.17 -2.36 9.25
N MET A 40 -6.65 -1.15 9.54
CA MET A 40 -6.73 -0.65 10.90
C MET A 40 -8.16 -0.62 11.40
N ASN A 41 -8.41 -1.23 12.55
CA ASN A 41 -9.64 -1.03 13.29
C ASN A 41 -9.59 0.34 13.97
N TYR A 42 -10.58 1.20 13.73
CA TYR A 42 -10.60 2.53 14.34
C TYR A 42 -11.56 2.58 15.53
N THR A 43 -12.86 2.58 15.28
CA THR A 43 -13.88 2.63 16.32
C THR A 43 -15.11 1.82 15.91
N ALA A 44 -15.99 1.57 16.87
CA ALA A 44 -17.32 1.07 16.60
C ALA A 44 -18.33 2.23 16.70
N VAL A 45 -19.31 2.24 15.81
CA VAL A 45 -20.44 3.18 15.85
C VAL A 45 -21.71 2.39 16.07
N ASP A 46 -22.48 2.78 17.08
CA ASP A 46 -23.81 2.26 17.31
C ASP A 46 -24.82 3.07 16.48
N VAL A 47 -25.49 2.40 15.54
CA VAL A 47 -26.60 2.97 14.80
C VAL A 47 -27.87 2.48 15.46
N ALA A 48 -28.47 3.33 16.31
CA ALA A 48 -29.69 3.00 17.01
C ALA A 48 -30.85 2.67 16.05
N ALA A 49 -31.78 1.82 16.49
CA ALA A 49 -32.99 1.55 15.75
C ALA A 49 -33.90 2.79 15.78
N ALA A 50 -34.24 3.30 14.60
CA ALA A 50 -35.13 4.46 14.45
C ALA A 50 -35.93 4.32 13.14
N ASP A 51 -37.17 4.77 13.15
CA ASP A 51 -38.06 4.75 11.97
C ASP A 51 -37.83 5.96 11.05
N TYR A 52 -36.73 6.69 11.25
CA TYR A 52 -36.31 7.84 10.45
C TYR A 52 -34.80 7.77 10.16
N ASP A 53 -34.37 8.41 9.06
CA ASP A 53 -32.95 8.53 8.72
C ASP A 53 -32.23 9.41 9.74
N MET A 54 -31.10 8.92 10.26
CA MET A 54 -30.20 9.69 11.13
C MET A 54 -28.88 9.91 10.40
N GLU A 55 -28.38 11.16 10.44
CA GLU A 55 -27.03 11.49 10.01
C GLU A 55 -26.16 11.72 11.26
N PHE A 56 -24.96 11.14 11.26
CA PHE A 56 -23.94 11.37 12.27
C PHE A 56 -22.59 11.55 11.59
N ASP A 57 -21.80 12.50 12.08
CA ASP A 57 -20.44 12.74 11.60
C ASP A 57 -19.44 11.96 12.46
N VAL A 58 -18.62 11.15 11.81
CA VAL A 58 -17.48 10.48 12.46
C VAL A 58 -16.22 11.15 11.96
N ASN A 59 -15.55 11.90 12.85
CA ASN A 59 -14.26 12.49 12.55
C ASN A 59 -13.15 11.51 12.92
N ILE A 60 -12.42 11.03 11.91
CA ILE A 60 -11.28 10.14 12.08
C ILE A 60 -10.02 10.94 11.80
N SER A 61 -9.17 11.11 12.82
CA SER A 61 -7.83 11.66 12.63
C SER A 61 -6.84 10.52 12.33
N TYR A 62 -6.24 10.54 11.15
CA TYR A 62 -5.24 9.56 10.73
C TYR A 62 -4.21 10.19 9.79
N GLU A 63 -2.93 10.01 10.10
CA GLU A 63 -1.83 10.38 9.21
C GLU A 63 -1.48 9.20 8.31
N LEU A 64 -1.85 9.29 7.04
CA LEU A 64 -1.45 8.30 6.04
C LEU A 64 0.06 8.38 5.81
N PRO A 65 0.81 7.27 5.98
CA PRO A 65 2.21 7.24 5.58
C PRO A 65 2.34 7.60 4.10
N LYS A 66 3.32 8.44 3.75
CA LYS A 66 3.63 8.73 2.34
C LYS A 66 4.48 7.64 1.69
N THR A 67 5.11 6.78 2.49
CA THR A 67 6.01 5.73 2.03
C THR A 67 5.70 4.43 2.76
N TYR A 68 5.63 3.34 2.02
CA TYR A 68 5.38 2.00 2.52
C TYR A 68 6.43 1.03 1.98
N THR A 69 7.00 0.20 2.84
CA THR A 69 7.92 -0.87 2.40
C THR A 69 7.13 -2.12 2.06
N LEU A 70 7.32 -2.65 0.85
CA LEU A 70 6.73 -3.92 0.43
C LEU A 70 7.51 -5.09 1.05
N LYS A 71 7.14 -5.46 2.29
CA LYS A 71 7.89 -6.43 3.11
C LYS A 71 8.06 -7.80 2.45
N ASP A 72 7.07 -8.23 1.67
CA ASP A 72 7.05 -9.56 1.05
C ASP A 72 7.46 -9.56 -0.44
N VAL A 73 8.02 -8.45 -0.93
CA VAL A 73 8.55 -8.37 -2.30
C VAL A 73 10.02 -8.80 -2.33
N HIS A 74 10.26 -9.93 -2.99
CA HIS A 74 11.53 -10.63 -3.04
C HIS A 74 11.88 -10.97 -4.48
N PHE A 75 13.17 -10.94 -4.75
CA PHE A 75 13.74 -11.25 -6.05
C PHE A 75 14.72 -12.41 -5.94
N ASP A 76 14.96 -13.10 -7.06
CA ASP A 76 16.09 -14.01 -7.15
C ASP A 76 17.43 -13.27 -6.99
N THR A 77 18.43 -13.96 -6.47
CA THR A 77 19.77 -13.39 -6.21
C THR A 77 20.35 -12.79 -7.48
N ASN A 78 20.81 -11.55 -7.40
CA ASN A 78 21.34 -10.76 -8.53
C ASN A 78 20.41 -10.65 -9.76
N LYS A 79 19.11 -10.87 -9.57
CA LYS A 79 18.10 -10.79 -10.62
C LYS A 79 16.99 -9.80 -10.26
N ALA A 80 16.24 -9.42 -11.28
CA ALA A 80 15.01 -8.65 -11.18
C ALA A 80 13.76 -9.54 -11.36
N THR A 81 13.91 -10.86 -11.30
CA THR A 81 12.81 -11.83 -11.36
C THR A 81 12.11 -11.90 -10.00
N LEU A 82 10.80 -11.65 -9.96
CA LEU A 82 9.97 -11.76 -8.75
C LEU A 82 9.83 -13.22 -8.31
N LYS A 83 9.92 -13.45 -7.00
CA LYS A 83 9.60 -14.76 -6.42
C LYS A 83 8.09 -14.95 -6.26
N PRO A 84 7.57 -16.19 -6.31
CA PRO A 84 6.14 -16.46 -6.14
C PRO A 84 5.53 -15.90 -4.85
N SER A 85 6.30 -15.86 -3.76
CA SER A 85 5.87 -15.29 -2.48
C SER A 85 5.46 -13.82 -2.57
N SER A 86 5.98 -13.08 -3.54
CA SER A 86 5.72 -11.65 -3.72
C SER A 86 4.40 -11.34 -4.40
N TYR A 87 3.80 -12.31 -5.08
CA TYR A 87 2.57 -12.06 -5.83
C TYR A 87 1.38 -11.70 -4.95
N LYS A 88 1.33 -12.20 -3.70
CA LYS A 88 0.26 -11.86 -2.76
C LYS A 88 0.25 -10.35 -2.46
N SER A 89 1.34 -9.83 -1.93
CA SER A 89 1.48 -8.40 -1.60
C SER A 89 1.29 -7.50 -2.84
N LEU A 90 1.79 -7.92 -4.00
CA LEU A 90 1.61 -7.17 -5.24
C LEU A 90 0.17 -7.21 -5.79
N ASN A 91 -0.58 -8.28 -5.55
CA ASN A 91 -2.01 -8.33 -5.89
C ASN A 91 -2.80 -7.37 -4.98
N GLU A 92 -2.53 -7.39 -3.68
CA GLU A 92 -3.16 -6.48 -2.71
C GLU A 92 -2.89 -5.02 -3.07
N LEU A 93 -1.65 -4.69 -3.47
CA LEU A 93 -1.29 -3.37 -3.98
C LEU A 93 -2.09 -3.00 -5.25
N ALA A 94 -2.20 -3.92 -6.20
CA ALA A 94 -2.95 -3.69 -7.44
C ALA A 94 -4.43 -3.44 -7.15
N GLU A 95 -5.07 -4.26 -6.31
CA GLU A 95 -6.46 -4.09 -5.89
C GLU A 95 -6.69 -2.73 -5.23
N PHE A 96 -5.79 -2.33 -4.33
CA PHE A 96 -5.87 -1.02 -3.69
C PHE A 96 -5.79 0.13 -4.70
N MET A 97 -4.85 0.05 -5.65
CA MET A 97 -4.72 1.05 -6.70
C MET A 97 -5.92 1.10 -7.66
N LEU A 98 -6.58 -0.03 -7.92
CA LEU A 98 -7.81 -0.08 -8.71
C LEU A 98 -9.00 0.54 -7.97
N LEU A 99 -9.04 0.39 -6.65
CA LEU A 99 -10.03 1.05 -5.80
C LEU A 99 -9.82 2.58 -5.75
N LYS A 100 -8.58 3.03 -5.54
CA LYS A 100 -8.21 4.45 -5.44
C LYS A 100 -7.75 5.02 -6.78
N LYS A 101 -8.70 5.33 -7.67
CA LYS A 101 -8.41 5.68 -9.09
C LYS A 101 -7.52 6.92 -9.32
N THR A 102 -7.47 7.86 -8.38
CA THR A 102 -6.64 9.09 -8.47
C THR A 102 -5.20 8.90 -8.02
N LEU A 103 -4.92 7.82 -7.29
CA LEU A 103 -3.64 7.59 -6.62
C LEU A 103 -2.51 7.34 -7.63
N LYS A 104 -1.42 8.08 -7.51
CA LYS A 104 -0.17 7.88 -8.26
C LYS A 104 0.97 7.55 -7.29
N ILE A 105 1.78 6.57 -7.67
CA ILE A 105 2.88 6.09 -6.83
C ILE A 105 4.23 6.03 -7.55
N GLU A 106 5.30 6.15 -6.78
CA GLU A 106 6.66 5.75 -7.16
C GLU A 106 6.96 4.39 -6.54
N LEU A 107 7.48 3.47 -7.36
CA LEU A 107 8.09 2.22 -6.93
C LEU A 107 9.59 2.46 -6.82
N ALA A 108 10.09 2.56 -5.60
CA ALA A 108 11.48 2.86 -5.31
C ALA A 108 12.24 1.57 -4.96
N GLY A 109 13.21 1.19 -5.78
CA GLY A 109 14.07 0.03 -5.55
C GLY A 109 15.38 0.41 -4.86
N HIS A 110 15.79 -0.37 -3.87
CA HIS A 110 17.04 -0.17 -3.13
C HIS A 110 17.88 -1.46 -3.06
N THR A 111 19.19 -1.30 -2.96
CA THR A 111 20.16 -2.38 -2.68
C THR A 111 20.87 -2.12 -1.37
N ASP A 112 21.58 -3.13 -0.86
CA ASP A 112 22.67 -2.90 0.09
C ASP A 112 23.90 -2.34 -0.65
N SER A 113 24.96 -2.06 0.11
CA SER A 113 26.22 -1.55 -0.42
C SER A 113 27.18 -2.62 -0.92
N ASP A 114 26.73 -3.87 -1.09
CA ASP A 114 27.61 -4.94 -1.56
C ASP A 114 27.66 -4.92 -3.09
N GLY A 115 28.88 -4.96 -3.64
CA GLY A 115 29.12 -4.99 -5.09
C GLY A 115 29.37 -3.62 -5.70
N ASP A 116 29.22 -3.54 -7.03
CA ASP A 116 29.49 -2.33 -7.79
C ASP A 116 28.28 -1.37 -7.75
N PRO A 117 28.47 -0.08 -7.39
CA PRO A 117 27.37 0.88 -7.29
C PRO A 117 26.59 1.10 -8.59
N GLU A 118 27.25 1.07 -9.75
CA GLU A 118 26.59 1.24 -11.06
C GLU A 118 25.73 0.01 -11.40
N ILE A 119 26.24 -1.19 -11.10
CA ILE A 119 25.47 -2.43 -11.21
C ILE A 119 24.27 -2.43 -10.26
N ASN A 120 24.47 -2.00 -9.01
CA ASN A 120 23.42 -1.90 -8.00
C ASN A 120 22.31 -0.91 -8.39
N LEU A 121 22.69 0.23 -8.96
CA LEU A 121 21.74 1.20 -9.50
C LEU A 121 20.91 0.60 -10.64
N LYS A 122 21.55 -0.06 -11.61
CA LYS A 122 20.85 -0.74 -12.71
C LYS A 122 19.95 -1.87 -12.21
N LEU A 123 20.40 -2.63 -11.20
CA LEU A 123 19.63 -3.74 -10.64
C LEU A 123 18.39 -3.25 -9.91
N SER A 124 18.52 -2.23 -9.06
CA SER A 124 17.38 -1.63 -8.35
C SER A 124 16.37 -1.01 -9.31
N GLN A 125 16.82 -0.36 -10.39
CA GLN A 125 15.95 0.17 -11.44
C GLN A 125 15.14 -0.95 -12.11
N ARG A 126 15.81 -2.03 -12.55
CA ARG A 126 15.12 -3.18 -13.16
C ARG A 126 14.12 -3.83 -12.20
N ARG A 127 14.43 -3.92 -10.91
CA ARG A 127 13.52 -4.45 -9.90
C ARG A 127 12.25 -3.60 -9.76
N ALA A 128 12.40 -2.28 -9.69
CA ALA A 128 11.27 -1.35 -9.67
C ALA A 128 10.42 -1.47 -10.96
N GLU A 129 11.06 -1.62 -12.12
CA GLU A 129 10.39 -1.82 -13.41
C GLU A 129 9.65 -3.16 -13.50
N THR A 130 10.20 -4.23 -12.93
CA THR A 130 9.50 -5.53 -12.85
C THR A 130 8.22 -5.39 -12.04
N VAL A 131 8.29 -4.73 -10.87
CA VAL A 131 7.10 -4.50 -10.03
C VAL A 131 6.08 -3.65 -10.77
N ARG A 132 6.51 -2.57 -11.43
CA ARG A 132 5.65 -1.73 -12.28
C ARG A 132 4.95 -2.54 -13.35
N SER A 133 5.70 -3.36 -14.08
CA SER A 133 5.17 -4.19 -15.17
C SER A 133 4.16 -5.22 -14.65
N TYR A 134 4.39 -5.78 -13.46
CA TYR A 134 3.45 -6.66 -12.80
C TYR A 134 2.13 -5.94 -12.48
N LEU A 135 2.18 -4.75 -11.89
CA LEU A 135 0.98 -3.97 -11.56
C LEU A 135 0.19 -3.56 -12.82
N ILE A 136 0.89 -3.20 -13.91
CA ILE A 136 0.25 -2.93 -15.20
C ILE A 136 -0.48 -4.17 -15.71
N LYS A 137 0.15 -5.35 -15.62
CA LYS A 137 -0.49 -6.63 -16.00
C LYS A 137 -1.72 -6.93 -15.15
N LYS A 138 -1.80 -6.41 -13.93
CA LYS A 138 -2.97 -6.50 -13.04
C LYS A 138 -4.03 -5.44 -13.31
N GLY A 139 -3.84 -4.58 -14.29
CA GLY A 139 -4.81 -3.57 -14.74
C GLY A 139 -4.58 -2.16 -14.21
N VAL A 140 -3.49 -1.91 -13.46
CA VAL A 140 -3.18 -0.55 -13.00
C VAL A 140 -2.66 0.30 -14.18
N PRO A 141 -3.25 1.47 -14.46
CA PRO A 141 -2.78 2.34 -15.54
C PRO A 141 -1.32 2.77 -15.40
N ALA A 142 -0.56 2.64 -16.49
CA ALA A 142 0.89 2.89 -16.52
C ALA A 142 1.29 4.33 -16.16
N ASN A 143 0.41 5.31 -16.40
CA ASN A 143 0.61 6.73 -16.07
C ASN A 143 0.47 7.04 -14.57
N ARG A 144 0.01 6.07 -13.77
CA ARG A 144 -0.10 6.17 -12.30
C ARG A 144 1.10 5.54 -11.58
N LEU A 145 2.07 5.00 -12.34
CA LEU A 145 3.18 4.22 -11.83
C LEU A 145 4.50 4.76 -12.37
N THR A 146 5.32 5.30 -11.46
CA THR A 146 6.73 5.63 -11.73
C THR A 146 7.62 4.55 -11.13
N ALA A 147 8.67 4.13 -11.82
CA ALA A 147 9.65 3.17 -11.30
C ALA A 147 11.03 3.81 -11.25
N LYS A 148 11.69 3.75 -10.10
CA LYS A 148 13.00 4.37 -9.90
C LYS A 148 13.91 3.51 -9.01
N GLY A 149 15.09 3.22 -9.52
CA GLY A 149 16.19 2.60 -8.78
C GLY A 149 17.03 3.65 -8.08
N TYR A 150 17.33 3.42 -6.81
CA TYR A 150 18.20 4.26 -6.00
C TYR A 150 19.53 3.56 -5.64
N GLY A 151 19.69 2.28 -5.99
CA GLY A 151 20.83 1.47 -5.56
C GLY A 151 21.00 1.54 -4.04
N GLU A 152 22.23 1.77 -3.60
CA GLU A 152 22.62 1.89 -2.19
C GLU A 152 22.58 3.32 -1.64
N THR A 153 22.16 4.31 -2.43
CA THR A 153 22.27 5.74 -2.09
C THR A 153 21.32 6.22 -0.99
N GLN A 154 20.34 5.40 -0.60
CA GLN A 154 19.34 5.71 0.43
C GLN A 154 19.20 4.54 1.42
N PRO A 155 20.24 4.30 2.25
CA PRO A 155 20.20 3.25 3.27
C PRO A 155 19.25 3.67 4.41
N ILE A 156 18.54 2.69 4.97
CA ILE A 156 17.69 2.86 6.15
C ILE A 156 18.27 2.15 7.38
N ALA A 157 19.32 1.36 7.18
CA ALA A 157 20.01 0.62 8.23
C ALA A 157 21.51 0.51 7.90
N ASP A 158 22.27 0.08 8.91
CA ASP A 158 23.72 -0.07 8.80
C ASP A 158 24.13 -1.14 7.77
N ASN A 159 24.88 -0.73 6.75
CA ASN A 159 25.38 -1.61 5.70
C ASN A 159 26.53 -2.51 6.15
N THR A 160 27.07 -2.37 7.36
CA THR A 160 28.13 -3.27 7.85
C THR A 160 27.58 -4.57 8.44
N THR A 161 26.28 -4.61 8.79
CA THR A 161 25.64 -5.78 9.40
C THR A 161 24.79 -6.56 8.40
N SER A 162 24.73 -7.88 8.53
CA SER A 162 23.87 -8.73 7.68
C SER A 162 22.38 -8.33 7.77
N THR A 163 21.92 -7.99 8.98
CA THR A 163 20.56 -7.50 9.25
C THR A 163 20.31 -6.17 8.54
N GLY A 164 21.19 -5.18 8.68
CA GLY A 164 21.00 -3.88 8.05
C GLY A 164 21.07 -3.94 6.52
N LYS A 165 21.95 -4.77 5.94
CA LYS A 165 21.95 -5.06 4.50
C LYS A 165 20.61 -5.65 4.04
N GLN A 166 20.02 -6.57 4.81
CA GLN A 166 18.70 -7.12 4.49
C GLN A 166 17.61 -6.04 4.48
N LEU A 167 17.64 -5.12 5.43
CA LEU A 167 16.72 -3.98 5.47
C LEU A 167 16.93 -3.03 4.28
N ASN A 168 18.17 -2.82 3.84
CA ASN A 168 18.48 -1.95 2.70
C ASN A 168 18.05 -2.56 1.36
N ARG A 169 18.07 -3.89 1.20
CA ARG A 169 17.51 -4.61 0.04
C ARG A 169 15.98 -4.63 0.08
N ARG A 170 15.36 -3.50 -0.25
CA ARG A 170 13.91 -3.29 -0.16
C ARG A 170 13.31 -2.66 -1.41
N THR A 171 11.99 -2.76 -1.52
CA THR A 171 11.18 -1.98 -2.46
C THR A 171 10.17 -1.17 -1.68
N GLU A 172 10.09 0.13 -1.96
CA GLU A 172 9.13 1.04 -1.35
C GLU A 172 8.06 1.46 -2.37
N VAL A 173 6.87 1.73 -1.88
CA VAL A 173 5.80 2.45 -2.56
C VAL A 173 5.73 3.84 -1.94
N ARG A 174 5.93 4.88 -2.74
CA ARG A 174 5.80 6.28 -2.30
C ARG A 174 4.60 6.90 -2.97
N ILE A 175 3.69 7.49 -2.19
CA ILE A 175 2.55 8.25 -2.71
C ILE A 175 3.08 9.58 -3.27
N ILE A 176 2.87 9.80 -4.56
CA ILE A 176 3.23 11.06 -5.24
C ILE A 176 2.02 12.00 -5.24
N GLU A 177 0.83 11.45 -5.47
CA GLU A 177 -0.41 12.21 -5.63
C GLU A 177 -1.61 11.32 -5.25
N GLN A 178 -2.66 11.87 -4.64
CA GLN A 178 -3.87 11.16 -4.22
C GLN A 178 -5.13 11.98 -4.44
#